data_AF-A0A2H6K2M2-F1
#
_entry.id   AF-A0A2H6K2M2-F1
#
_cell.length_a   1.000
_cell.length_b   1.000
_cell.length_c   1.000
_cell.angle_alpha   90.00
_cell.angle_beta   90.00
_cell.angle_gamma   90.00
#
_symmetry.space_group_name_H-M   'P 1'
#
loop_
_entity.id
_entity.type
_entity.pdbx_description
1 polymer ?
#
loop_
_entity_poly.entity_id
_entity_poly.type
_entity_poly.pdbx_seq_one_letter_code
_entity_poly.pdbx_strand_id
1 'polypeptide(L)' 'MPLPQPLLSIAWSPDGKRFAFAMNDLQRHLMDIYTMNADGTDMVNITEGMRPAQEEDRF' A
#
# COMPACT_ATOMS: atom_id res chain seq x y z
N MET A 1 5.66 -16.63 -20.29
CA MET A 1 4.69 -15.50 -20.40
C MET A 1 4.07 -15.31 -19.03
N PRO A 2 4.35 -14.22 -18.29
CA PRO A 2 3.70 -14.00 -16.99
C PRO A 2 2.20 -13.74 -17.21
N LEU A 3 1.37 -14.32 -16.35
CA LEU A 3 -0.09 -14.19 -16.40
C LEU A 3 -0.52 -12.75 -16.09
N PRO A 4 -1.64 -12.25 -16.67
CA PRO A 4 -2.25 -11.01 -16.24
C PRO A 4 -2.64 -11.13 -14.77
N GLN A 5 -2.19 -10.19 -13.94
CA GLN A 5 -2.53 -10.17 -12.52
C GLN A 5 -4.04 -9.96 -12.38
N PRO A 6 -4.73 -10.71 -11.48
CA PRO A 6 -6.17 -10.55 -11.27
C PRO A 6 -6.52 -9.10 -10.89
N LEU A 7 -7.73 -8.64 -11.22
CA LEU A 7 -8.19 -7.25 -11.05
C LEU A 7 -8.27 -6.75 -9.58
N LEU A 8 -7.95 -7.61 -8.61
CA LEU A 8 -7.64 -7.17 -7.26
C LEU A 8 -6.23 -6.58 -7.29
N SER A 9 -6.09 -5.30 -6.97
CA SER A 9 -4.78 -4.61 -6.96
C SER A 9 -3.89 -5.22 -5.86
N ILE A 10 -3.24 -6.33 -6.19
CA ILE A 10 -2.22 -7.00 -5.40
C ILE A 10 -1.08 -7.39 -6.34
N ALA A 11 0.13 -6.93 -6.03
CA ALA A 11 1.32 -7.21 -6.82
C ALA A 11 2.35 -7.92 -5.96
N TRP A 12 2.76 -9.12 -6.38
CA TRP A 12 3.81 -9.88 -5.70
C TRP A 12 5.20 -9.44 -6.13
N SER A 13 6.15 -9.46 -5.20
CA SER A 13 7.57 -9.37 -5.54
C SER A 13 8.00 -10.60 -6.34
N PRO A 14 8.98 -10.49 -7.26
CA PRO A 14 9.42 -11.62 -8.08
C PRO A 14 9.97 -12.81 -7.27
N ASP A 15 10.48 -12.55 -6.06
CA ASP A 15 10.98 -13.57 -5.13
C ASP A 15 9.88 -14.17 -4.24
N GLY A 16 8.63 -13.72 -4.37
CA GLY A 16 7.47 -14.22 -3.62
C GLY A 16 7.47 -13.89 -2.13
N LYS A 17 8.42 -13.08 -1.65
CA LYS A 17 8.56 -12.79 -0.21
C LYS A 17 7.64 -11.68 0.28
N ARG A 18 7.23 -10.78 -0.62
CA ARG A 18 6.41 -9.62 -0.29
C ARG A 18 5.34 -9.39 -1.34
N PHE A 19 4.30 -8.67 -0.95
CA PHE A 19 3.30 -8.17 -1.88
C PHE A 19 2.87 -6.75 -1.51
N ALA A 20 2.44 -6.01 -2.52
CA ALA A 20 1.84 -4.69 -2.38
C ALA A 20 0.34 -4.76 -2.65
N PHE A 21 -0.47 -4.00 -1.92
CA PHE A 21 -1.92 -3.93 -2.12
C PHE A 21 -2.47 -2.54 -1.78
N ALA A 22 -3.60 -2.18 -2.39
CA ALA A 22 -4.34 -0.97 -2.02
C ALA A 22 -5.26 -1.26 -0.84
N MET A 23 -5.26 -0.37 0.16
CA MET A 23 -6.16 -0.44 1.31
C MET A 23 -6.90 0.89 1.45
N ASN A 24 -8.21 0.81 1.66
CA ASN A 24 -9.02 1.98 1.96
C ASN A 24 -8.93 2.30 3.45
N ASP A 25 -8.41 3.48 3.77
CA ASP A 25 -8.53 4.05 5.10
C ASP A 25 -9.91 4.71 5.22
N LEU A 26 -10.84 4.00 5.86
CA LEU A 26 -12.20 4.46 6.06
C LEU A 26 -12.32 5.70 6.96
N GLN A 27 -11.33 5.96 7.83
CA GLN A 27 -11.34 7.14 8.70
C GLN A 27 -10.90 8.39 7.93
N ARG A 28 -9.95 8.22 7.01
CA ARG A 28 -9.38 9.33 6.23
C ARG A 28 -10.05 9.52 4.89
N HIS A 29 -10.87 8.56 4.46
CA HIS A 29 -11.44 8.50 3.12
C HIS A 29 -10.39 8.52 2.00
N LEU A 30 -9.25 7.87 2.25
CA LEU A 30 -8.11 7.80 1.32
C LEU A 30 -7.82 6.35 0.95
N MET A 31 -7.39 6.12 -0.29
CA MET A 31 -6.74 4.86 -0.67
C MET A 31 -5.24 5.01 -0.56
N ASP A 32 -4.63 4.13 0.23
CA ASP A 32 -3.19 4.06 0.43
C ASP A 32 -2.65 2.73 -0.11
N ILE A 33 -1.37 2.72 -0.48
CA ILE A 33 -0.65 1.51 -0.89
C ILE A 33 0.16 1.00 0.29
N TYR A 34 0.03 -0.30 0.56
CA TYR A 34 0.74 -1.00 1.60
C TYR A 34 1.59 -2.12 1.00
N THR A 35 2.71 -2.44 1.66
CA THR A 35 3.45 -3.68 1.44
C THR A 35 3.43 -4.54 2.69
N MET A 36 3.49 -5.86 2.53
CA MET A 36 3.59 -6.81 3.63
C MET A 36 4.39 -8.05 3.19
N ASN A 37 5.02 -8.74 4.15
CA ASN A 37 5.61 -10.04 3.92
C ASN A 37 4.53 -11.09 3.61
N ALA A 38 4.93 -12.15 2.90
CA ALA A 38 4.04 -13.25 2.52
C ALA A 38 3.37 -13.96 3.71
N ASP A 39 4.00 -13.89 4.89
CA ASP A 39 3.51 -14.47 6.16
C ASP A 39 2.58 -13.53 6.96
N GLY A 40 2.32 -12.31 6.45
CA GLY A 40 1.48 -11.32 7.11
C GLY A 40 2.21 -10.38 8.07
N THR A 41 3.54 -10.43 8.12
CA THR A 41 4.36 -9.53 8.97
C THR A 41 4.90 -8.32 8.21
N ASP A 42 5.46 -7.34 8.94
CA ASP A 42 6.08 -6.12 8.39
C ASP A 42 5.19 -5.33 7.41
N MET A 43 3.95 -5.06 7.81
CA MET A 43 3.08 -4.19 7.03
C MET A 43 3.57 -2.74 7.08
N VAL A 44 3.77 -2.11 5.93
CA VAL A 44 4.27 -0.73 5.80
C VAL A 44 3.40 0.05 4.81
N ASN A 45 2.96 1.24 5.19
CA ASN A 45 2.31 2.21 4.29
C ASN A 45 3.39 2.96 3.49
N ILE A 46 3.31 2.92 2.16
CA ILE A 46 4.30 3.55 1.26
C ILE A 46 3.81 4.86 0.63
N THR A 47 2.52 5.17 0.72
CA THR A 47 1.93 6.43 0.23
C THR A 47 1.77 7.49 1.31
N GLU A 48 1.77 7.11 2.59
CA GLU A 48 1.73 8.03 3.72
C GLU A 48 2.89 9.05 3.73
N GLY A 49 4.00 8.74 3.04
CA GLY A 49 5.12 9.67 2.82
C GLY A 49 4.84 10.83 1.85
N MET A 50 3.73 10.82 1.11
CA MET A 50 3.30 11.90 0.20
C MET A 50 2.27 12.85 0.79
N ARG A 51 2.06 12.85 2.11
CA ARG A 51 1.36 13.97 2.73
C ARG A 51 2.31 15.16 2.73
N PRO A 52 1.98 16.32 2.11
CA PRO A 52 2.73 17.53 2.40
C PRO A 52 2.76 17.67 3.92
N ALA A 53 3.94 17.93 4.47
CA ALA A 53 4.13 18.07 5.91
C ALA A 53 3.10 19.08 6.43
N GLN A 54 2.07 18.56 7.10
CA GLN A 54 1.03 19.28 7.83
C GLN A 54 0.75 20.69 7.29
N GLU A 55 -0.15 20.80 6.33
CA GLU A 55 -0.89 22.06 6.10
C GLU A 55 -1.99 22.25 7.18
N GLU A 56 -1.75 21.76 8.39
CA GLU A 56 -2.61 21.88 9.59
C GLU A 56 -1.96 22.74 10.69
N ASP A 57 -0.78 23.32 10.45
CA ASP A 57 -0.19 24.41 11.27
C ASP A 57 -0.51 25.81 10.69
N ARG A 58 -1.55 25.93 9.86
CA ARG A 58 -2.01 27.22 9.36
C ARG A 58 -3.44 27.49 9.81
N PHE A 59 -3.49 28.43 10.75
CA PHE A 59 -4.62 29.18 11.33
C PHE A 59 -5.16 28.66 12.66
#